data_AF-A0A4U5K1T0-F1
#
_entry.id   AF-A0A4U5K1T0-F1
#
_cell.length_a   1.000
_cell.length_b   1.000
_cell.length_c   1.000
_cell.angle_alpha   90.00
_cell.angle_beta   90.00
_cell.angle_gamma   90.00
#
_symmetry.space_group_name_H-M   'P 1'
#
loop_
_entity.id
_entity.type
_entity.pdbx_description
1 polymer ?
#
loop_
_entity_poly.entity_id
_entity_poly.type
_entity_poly.pdbx_seq_one_letter_code
_entity_poly.pdbx_strand_id
1 'polypeptide(L)'
;MGVLLGVAVELLVLLALGMAGKLPPLLTILADTAQKVTWSTLVCAALAAAQTLVRVQALGMAAAGLLGAPIALLLARSVHKAVNAALDAAPAAAQTATPWVLAGLKGVEYALLGLLLIRLAKRARGLGAHAAAGAGLGLAFFGVLTWLMPLDGVQPQLLRAINEVLHPMGCALVIYFGAQFGSKLGARAGGIADDN
;
A
#
# COMPACT_ATOMS: atom_id res chain seq x y z
N MET A 1 11.03 -1.83 -5.62
CA MET A 1 10.91 -1.95 -4.15
C MET A 1 9.55 -2.52 -3.73
N GLY A 2 8.41 -2.02 -4.22
CA GLY A 2 7.09 -2.66 -3.97
C GLY A 2 7.00 -4.12 -4.44
N VAL A 3 7.68 -4.47 -5.54
CA VAL A 3 7.78 -5.85 -6.05
C VAL A 3 8.50 -6.78 -5.05
N LEU A 4 9.62 -6.34 -4.48
CA LEU A 4 10.36 -7.12 -3.48
C LEU A 4 9.53 -7.37 -2.22
N LEU A 5 8.70 -6.40 -1.84
CA LEU A 5 7.81 -6.53 -0.69
C LEU A 5 6.74 -7.60 -0.94
N GLY A 6 6.08 -7.55 -2.10
CA GLY A 6 5.08 -8.56 -2.47
C GLY A 6 5.66 -9.97 -2.54
N VAL A 7 6.87 -10.12 -3.10
CA VAL A 7 7.60 -11.40 -3.12
C VAL A 7 7.98 -11.86 -1.70
N ALA A 8 8.44 -10.95 -0.84
CA ALA A 8 8.81 -11.29 0.54
C ALA A 8 7.60 -11.75 1.38
N VAL A 9 6.47 -11.06 1.26
CA VAL A 9 5.22 -11.44 1.94
C VAL A 9 4.76 -12.83 1.47
N GLU A 10 4.82 -13.10 0.16
CA GLU A 10 4.47 -14.40 -0.39
C GLU A 10 5.37 -15.52 0.16
N LEU A 11 6.69 -15.32 0.12
CA LEU A 11 7.65 -16.32 0.62
C LEU A 11 7.41 -16.64 2.10
N LEU A 12 7.09 -15.65 2.93
CA LEU A 12 6.75 -15.86 4.34
C LEU A 12 5.45 -16.66 4.52
N VAL A 13 4.44 -16.38 3.70
CA VAL A 13 3.17 -17.12 3.69
C VAL A 13 3.39 -18.58 3.28
N LEU A 14 4.15 -18.82 2.21
CA LEU A 14 4.47 -20.17 1.75
C LEU A 14 5.32 -20.95 2.75
N LEU A 15 6.25 -20.28 3.43
CA LEU A 15 7.02 -20.89 4.52
C LEU A 15 6.10 -21.32 5.66
N ALA A 16 5.17 -20.46 6.08
CA ALA A 16 4.22 -20.76 7.15
C ALA A 16 3.29 -21.93 6.79
N LEU A 17 2.82 -21.99 5.53
CA LEU A 17 1.98 -23.09 5.03
C LEU A 17 2.79 -24.39 4.82
N GLY A 18 4.03 -24.28 4.38
CA GLY A 18 4.96 -25.39 4.22
C GLY A 18 5.31 -26.06 5.55
N MET A 19 5.57 -25.27 6.60
CA MET A 19 5.75 -25.79 7.97
C MET A 19 4.51 -26.49 8.51
N ALA A 20 3.32 -26.14 8.00
CA ALA A 20 2.05 -26.77 8.36
C ALA A 20 1.66 -27.97 7.46
N GLY A 21 2.49 -28.32 6.46
CA GLY A 21 2.21 -29.41 5.51
C GLY A 21 1.05 -29.14 4.55
N LYS A 22 0.63 -27.87 4.39
CA LYS A 22 -0.56 -27.46 3.62
C LYS A 22 -0.18 -26.60 2.42
N LEU A 23 0.70 -27.11 1.56
CA LEU A 23 1.11 -26.38 0.36
C LEU A 23 -0.01 -26.37 -0.69
N PRO A 24 -0.48 -25.18 -1.12
CA PRO A 24 -1.45 -25.08 -2.19
C PRO A 24 -0.81 -25.40 -3.57
N PRO A 25 -1.62 -25.69 -4.59
CA PRO A 25 -1.11 -25.96 -5.94
C PRO A 25 -0.37 -24.74 -6.52
N LEU A 26 0.61 -25.00 -7.38
CA LEU A 26 1.52 -23.98 -7.94
C LEU A 26 0.79 -22.81 -8.62
N LEU A 27 -0.34 -23.08 -9.28
CA LEU A 27 -1.14 -22.04 -9.93
C LEU A 27 -1.71 -21.03 -8.93
N THR A 28 -2.15 -21.50 -7.77
CA THR A 28 -2.70 -20.67 -6.70
C THR A 28 -1.61 -19.82 -6.06
N ILE A 29 -0.42 -20.39 -5.89
CA ILE A 29 0.77 -19.67 -5.43
C ILE A 29 1.10 -18.52 -6.38
N LEU A 30 1.17 -18.80 -7.69
CA LEU A 30 1.47 -17.79 -8.70
C LEU A 30 0.41 -16.68 -8.74
N ALA A 31 -0.87 -17.04 -8.64
CA ALA A 31 -1.96 -16.07 -8.61
C ALA A 31 -1.90 -15.17 -7.36
N ASP A 32 -1.71 -15.75 -6.17
CA ASP A 32 -1.60 -15.01 -4.91
C ASP A 32 -0.37 -14.10 -4.90
N THR A 33 0.76 -14.59 -5.41
CA THR A 33 2.00 -13.80 -5.56
C THR A 33 1.76 -12.61 -6.47
N ALA A 34 1.18 -12.85 -7.65
CA ALA A 34 0.92 -11.82 -8.65
C ALA A 34 -0.04 -10.76 -8.09
N GLN A 35 -1.08 -11.19 -7.37
CA GLN A 35 -2.02 -10.29 -6.71
C GLN A 35 -1.32 -9.45 -5.63
N LYS A 36 -0.55 -10.05 -4.72
CA LYS A 36 0.13 -9.34 -3.63
C LYS A 36 1.18 -8.37 -4.14
N VAL A 37 1.95 -8.77 -5.15
CA VAL A 37 2.95 -7.91 -5.80
C VAL A 37 2.27 -6.73 -6.48
N THR A 38 1.22 -6.98 -7.28
CA THR A 38 0.49 -5.92 -7.99
C THR A 38 -0.18 -4.95 -7.02
N TRP A 39 -0.76 -5.47 -5.93
CA TRP A 39 -1.35 -4.64 -4.89
C TRP A 39 -0.31 -3.73 -4.23
N SER A 40 0.82 -4.31 -3.80
CA SER A 40 1.90 -3.56 -3.13
C SER A 40 2.47 -2.47 -4.01
N THR A 41 2.69 -2.77 -5.30
CA THR A 41 3.25 -1.79 -6.23
C THR A 41 2.28 -0.64 -6.49
N LEU A 42 1.01 -0.93 -6.72
CA LEU A 42 -0.02 0.09 -6.98
C LEU A 42 -0.19 1.02 -5.77
N VAL A 43 -0.31 0.47 -4.56
CA VAL A 43 -0.52 1.26 -3.34
C VAL A 43 0.68 2.16 -3.06
N CYS A 44 1.91 1.60 -3.08
CA CYS A 44 3.08 2.43 -2.82
C CYS A 44 3.32 3.47 -3.93
N ALA A 45 2.99 3.17 -5.20
CA ALA A 45 3.07 4.13 -6.31
C ALA A 45 2.05 5.27 -6.16
N ALA A 46 0.81 4.95 -5.80
CA ALA A 46 -0.23 5.95 -5.55
C ALA A 46 0.16 6.89 -4.40
N LEU A 47 0.69 6.34 -3.29
CA LEU A 47 1.20 7.14 -2.18
C LEU A 47 2.38 8.03 -2.59
N ALA A 48 3.30 7.52 -3.40
CA ALA A 48 4.43 8.30 -3.90
C ALA A 48 3.95 9.47 -4.77
N ALA A 49 3.03 9.21 -5.71
CA ALA A 49 2.45 10.22 -6.58
C ALA A 49 1.66 11.29 -5.78
N ALA A 50 0.90 10.88 -4.77
CA ALA A 50 0.17 11.82 -3.91
C ALA A 50 1.11 12.80 -3.18
N GLN A 51 2.30 12.35 -2.76
CA GLN A 51 3.25 13.21 -2.06
C GLN A 51 3.95 14.24 -2.94
N THR A 52 4.09 13.98 -4.24
CA THR A 52 4.66 14.96 -5.18
C THR A 52 3.65 16.04 -5.54
N LEU A 53 2.37 15.70 -5.65
CA LEU A 53 1.26 16.63 -5.92
C LEU A 53 1.04 17.67 -4.81
N VAL A 54 1.38 17.38 -3.55
CA VAL A 54 1.18 18.32 -2.42
C VAL A 54 2.25 19.42 -2.37
N ARG A 55 3.29 19.37 -3.23
CA ARG A 55 4.40 20.33 -3.23
C ARG A 55 4.20 21.55 -4.16
N VAL A 56 3.11 21.64 -4.91
CA VAL A 56 2.87 22.75 -5.86
C VAL A 56 2.24 23.98 -5.16
N GLN A 57 2.74 25.17 -5.48
CA GLN A 57 2.26 26.47 -4.95
C GLN A 57 0.85 26.84 -5.44
N ALA A 58 0.25 27.90 -4.89
CA ALA A 58 -1.16 28.30 -5.06
C ALA A 58 -1.68 28.39 -6.52
N LEU A 59 -0.88 28.87 -7.48
CA LEU A 59 -1.27 28.86 -8.90
C LEU A 59 -1.30 27.44 -9.50
N GLY A 60 -0.40 26.58 -9.01
CA GLY A 60 -0.37 25.15 -9.31
C GLY A 60 -1.53 24.38 -8.67
N MET A 61 -2.08 24.83 -7.53
CA MET A 61 -3.27 24.24 -6.92
C MET A 61 -4.54 24.45 -7.77
N ALA A 62 -4.69 25.62 -8.41
CA ALA A 62 -5.81 25.90 -9.32
C ALA A 62 -5.71 25.08 -10.62
N ALA A 63 -4.51 25.01 -11.22
CA ALA A 63 -4.25 24.15 -12.39
C ALA A 63 -4.38 22.65 -12.05
N ALA A 64 -3.93 22.24 -10.86
CA ALA A 64 -4.12 20.89 -10.34
C ALA A 64 -5.59 20.58 -10.06
N GLY A 65 -6.41 21.56 -9.68
CA GLY A 65 -7.87 21.40 -9.59
C GLY A 65 -8.51 21.20 -10.96
N LEU A 66 -8.14 22.03 -11.94
CA LEU A 66 -8.70 22.00 -13.30
C LEU A 66 -8.36 20.70 -14.04
N LEU A 67 -7.14 20.19 -13.90
CA LEU A 67 -6.70 18.93 -14.52
C LEU A 67 -6.95 17.71 -13.61
N GLY A 68 -6.87 17.89 -12.30
CA GLY A 68 -7.06 16.81 -11.32
C GLY A 68 -8.51 16.37 -11.20
N ALA A 69 -9.49 17.27 -11.31
CA ALA A 69 -10.90 16.91 -11.30
C ALA A 69 -11.29 15.90 -12.40
N PRO A 70 -10.96 16.10 -13.70
CA PRO A 70 -11.28 15.12 -14.74
C PRO A 70 -10.48 13.82 -14.59
N ILE A 71 -9.21 13.88 -14.18
CA ILE A 71 -8.40 12.68 -13.90
C ILE A 71 -9.02 11.87 -12.76
N ALA A 72 -9.41 12.52 -11.67
CA ALA A 72 -10.06 11.89 -10.52
C ALA A 72 -11.41 11.25 -10.93
N LEU A 73 -12.19 11.91 -11.79
CA LEU A 73 -13.45 11.35 -12.29
C LEU A 73 -13.23 10.12 -13.17
N LEU A 74 -12.22 10.13 -14.04
CA LEU A 74 -11.86 8.98 -14.87
C LEU A 74 -11.40 7.80 -14.03
N LEU A 75 -10.56 8.05 -13.02
CA LEU A 75 -10.12 7.04 -12.07
C LEU A 75 -11.30 6.48 -11.25
N ALA A 76 -12.21 7.34 -10.79
CA ALA A 76 -13.40 6.88 -10.05
C ALA A 76 -14.28 5.97 -10.91
N ARG A 77 -14.47 6.30 -12.19
CA ARG A 77 -15.26 5.48 -13.13
C ARG A 77 -14.57 4.16 -13.48
N SER A 78 -13.26 4.16 -13.68
CA SER A 78 -12.52 2.93 -13.96
C SER A 78 -12.52 2.00 -12.76
N VAL A 79 -12.35 2.54 -11.55
CA VAL A 79 -12.46 1.79 -10.30
C VAL A 79 -13.87 1.23 -10.14
N HIS A 80 -14.93 2.03 -10.30
CA HIS A 80 -16.31 1.51 -10.23
C HIS A 80 -16.56 0.38 -11.25
N LYS A 81 -16.06 0.52 -12.49
CA LYS A 81 -16.22 -0.52 -13.52
C LYS A 81 -15.46 -1.80 -13.18
N ALA A 82 -14.22 -1.67 -12.70
CA ALA A 82 -13.39 -2.81 -12.31
C ALA A 82 -13.99 -3.54 -11.10
N VAL A 83 -14.50 -2.79 -10.13
CA VAL A 83 -15.17 -3.36 -8.95
C VAL A 83 -16.44 -4.07 -9.35
N ASN A 84 -17.33 -3.47 -10.15
CA ASN A 84 -18.55 -4.12 -10.61
C ASN A 84 -18.25 -5.40 -11.41
N ALA A 85 -17.26 -5.36 -12.32
CA ALA A 85 -16.84 -6.54 -13.06
C ALA A 85 -16.29 -7.66 -12.16
N ALA A 86 -15.58 -7.30 -11.09
CA ALA A 86 -15.08 -8.26 -10.11
C ALA A 86 -16.20 -8.85 -9.25
N LEU A 87 -17.22 -8.05 -8.88
CA LEU A 87 -18.41 -8.55 -8.18
C LEU A 87 -19.22 -9.52 -9.05
N ASP A 88 -19.43 -9.19 -10.33
CA ASP A 88 -20.15 -10.05 -11.27
C ASP A 88 -19.43 -11.39 -11.51
N ALA A 89 -18.10 -11.40 -11.46
CA ALA A 89 -17.29 -12.61 -11.60
C ALA A 89 -17.11 -13.41 -10.30
N ALA A 90 -17.51 -12.86 -9.14
CA ALA A 90 -17.30 -13.49 -7.85
C ALA A 90 -18.41 -14.50 -7.52
N PRO A 91 -18.08 -15.74 -7.07
CA PRO A 91 -19.07 -16.70 -6.63
C PRO A 91 -19.90 -16.13 -5.47
N ALA A 92 -21.21 -16.44 -5.39
CA ALA A 92 -22.15 -15.84 -4.44
C ALA A 92 -21.70 -15.90 -2.96
N ALA A 93 -20.89 -16.90 -2.57
CA ALA A 93 -20.29 -16.99 -1.23
C ALA A 93 -19.23 -15.91 -0.94
N ALA A 94 -18.56 -15.38 -1.97
CA ALA A 94 -17.57 -14.29 -1.87
C ALA A 94 -18.22 -12.89 -1.88
N GLN A 95 -19.52 -12.79 -2.16
CA GLN A 95 -20.27 -11.53 -2.27
C GLN A 95 -20.93 -11.07 -0.96
N THR A 96 -20.64 -11.73 0.17
CA THR A 96 -21.08 -11.25 1.50
C THR A 96 -20.46 -9.88 1.77
N ALA A 97 -21.17 -8.97 2.46
CA ALA A 97 -20.88 -7.53 2.65
C ALA A 97 -19.48 -7.12 3.20
N THR A 98 -18.61 -8.10 3.40
CA THR A 98 -17.23 -8.10 3.87
C THR A 98 -16.20 -7.30 3.03
N PRO A 99 -16.22 -7.28 1.67
CA PRO A 99 -15.13 -6.69 0.88
C PRO A 99 -15.15 -5.17 0.89
N TRP A 100 -16.32 -4.53 0.99
CA TRP A 100 -16.41 -3.07 1.07
C TRP A 100 -15.92 -2.52 2.41
N VAL A 101 -16.22 -3.24 3.51
CA VAL A 101 -15.71 -2.89 4.84
C VAL A 101 -14.19 -3.04 4.88
N LEU A 102 -13.66 -4.14 4.34
CA LEU A 102 -12.22 -4.36 4.25
C LEU A 102 -11.54 -3.30 3.38
N ALA A 103 -12.09 -3.01 2.20
CA ALA A 103 -11.56 -1.99 1.28
C ALA A 103 -11.62 -0.59 1.90
N GLY A 104 -12.72 -0.23 2.55
CA GLY A 104 -12.88 1.04 3.25
C GLY A 104 -11.87 1.18 4.40
N LEU A 105 -11.74 0.15 5.23
CA LEU A 105 -10.79 0.15 6.34
C LEU A 105 -9.35 0.25 5.84
N LYS A 106 -8.98 -0.50 4.80
CA LYS A 106 -7.68 -0.37 4.13
C LYS A 106 -7.46 1.02 3.54
N GLY A 107 -8.48 1.62 2.92
CA GLY A 107 -8.42 2.99 2.43
C GLY A 107 -8.07 3.98 3.55
N VAL A 108 -8.72 3.85 4.70
CA VAL A 108 -8.44 4.68 5.88
C VAL A 108 -7.03 4.43 6.41
N GLU A 109 -6.58 3.17 6.48
CA GLU A 109 -5.21 2.80 6.89
C GLU A 109 -4.16 3.54 6.03
N TYR A 110 -4.23 3.43 4.71
CA TYR A 110 -3.25 4.07 3.82
C TYR A 110 -3.35 5.58 3.79
N ALA A 111 -4.55 6.15 4.00
CA ALA A 111 -4.71 7.60 4.14
C ALA A 111 -4.00 8.12 5.40
N LEU A 112 -4.21 7.46 6.54
CA LEU A 112 -3.53 7.77 7.80
C LEU A 112 -2.02 7.56 7.69
N LEU A 113 -1.58 6.49 7.03
CA LEU A 113 -0.17 6.23 6.75
C LEU A 113 0.42 7.37 5.93
N GLY A 114 -0.21 7.77 4.83
CA GLY A 114 0.23 8.89 4.00
C GLY A 114 0.40 10.19 4.78
N LEU A 115 -0.60 10.54 5.60
CA LEU A 115 -0.55 11.71 6.49
C LEU A 115 0.61 11.64 7.49
N LEU A 116 0.84 10.47 8.09
CA LEU A 116 1.91 10.25 9.05
C LEU A 116 3.29 10.36 8.39
N LEU A 117 3.47 9.76 7.21
CA LEU A 117 4.72 9.83 6.45
C LEU A 117 5.04 11.27 6.02
N ILE A 118 4.04 12.06 5.61
CA ILE A 118 4.23 13.49 5.31
C ILE A 118 4.74 14.24 6.55
N ARG A 119 4.17 13.98 7.74
CA ARG A 119 4.62 14.62 8.98
C ARG A 119 6.04 14.19 9.38
N LEU A 120 6.38 12.91 9.20
CA LEU A 120 7.71 12.39 9.48
C LEU A 120 8.76 12.98 8.54
N ALA A 121 8.43 13.10 7.25
CA ALA A 121 9.29 13.74 6.26
C ALA A 121 9.54 15.22 6.60
N LYS A 122 8.51 15.99 6.97
CA LYS A 122 8.65 17.39 7.41
C LYS A 122 9.53 17.55 8.65
N ARG A 123 9.55 16.55 9.54
CA ARG A 123 10.38 16.53 10.75
C ARG A 123 11.75 15.86 10.55
N ALA A 124 12.13 15.58 9.30
CA ALA A 124 13.39 14.91 8.93
C ALA A 124 13.67 13.63 9.73
N ARG A 125 12.63 12.86 10.08
CA ARG A 125 12.78 11.64 10.87
C ARG A 125 13.38 10.52 10.02
N GLY A 126 14.28 9.74 10.61
CA GLY A 126 15.01 8.68 9.90
C GLY A 126 14.19 7.42 9.57
N LEU A 127 14.87 6.44 8.98
CA LEU A 127 14.33 5.15 8.54
C LEU A 127 13.51 4.44 9.63
N GLY A 128 14.04 4.37 10.85
CA GLY A 128 13.38 3.67 11.97
C GLY A 128 12.01 4.25 12.33
N ALA A 129 11.83 5.57 12.22
CA ALA A 129 10.55 6.21 12.50
C ALA A 129 9.50 5.92 11.41
N HIS A 130 9.93 5.79 10.15
CA HIS A 130 9.05 5.41 9.04
C HIS A 130 8.63 3.94 9.15
N ALA A 131 9.58 3.05 9.50
CA ALA A 131 9.29 1.64 9.74
C ALA A 131 8.31 1.46 10.92
N ALA A 132 8.58 2.13 12.05
CA ALA A 132 7.74 2.08 13.24
C ALA A 132 6.34 2.66 12.98
N ALA A 133 6.23 3.72 12.19
CA ALA A 133 4.94 4.28 11.79
C ALA A 133 4.10 3.28 10.97
N GLY A 134 4.71 2.64 9.97
CA GLY A 134 4.02 1.62 9.18
C GLY A 134 3.64 0.39 10.00
N ALA A 135 4.55 -0.10 10.84
CA ALA A 135 4.29 -1.26 11.70
C ALA A 135 3.22 -0.97 12.77
N GLY A 136 3.29 0.18 13.44
CA GLY A 136 2.34 0.58 14.47
C GLY A 136 0.92 0.76 13.91
N LEU A 137 0.81 1.34 12.71
CA LEU A 137 -0.49 1.49 12.05
C LEU A 137 -1.04 0.13 11.59
N GLY A 138 -0.20 -0.72 10.99
CA GLY A 138 -0.59 -2.08 10.61
C GLY A 138 -1.05 -2.93 11.79
N LEU A 139 -0.39 -2.81 12.95
CA LEU A 139 -0.82 -3.49 14.19
C LEU A 139 -2.18 -2.98 14.70
N ALA A 140 -2.41 -1.66 14.66
CA ALA A 140 -3.68 -1.10 15.08
C ALA A 140 -4.83 -1.57 14.18
N PHE A 141 -4.62 -1.56 12.86
CA PHE A 141 -5.61 -1.99 11.88
C PHE A 141 -5.83 -3.51 11.87
N PHE A 142 -4.78 -4.30 12.11
CA PHE A 142 -4.89 -5.73 12.38
C PHE A 142 -5.79 -6.02 13.60
N GLY A 143 -5.64 -5.26 14.69
CA GLY A 143 -6.50 -5.36 15.86
C GLY A 143 -7.97 -5.07 15.55
N VAL A 144 -8.23 -3.99 14.81
CA VAL A 144 -9.59 -3.62 14.37
C VAL A 144 -10.19 -4.70 13.46
N LEU A 145 -9.43 -5.24 12.51
CA LEU A 145 -9.89 -6.32 11.63
C LEU A 145 -10.16 -7.61 12.39
N THR A 146 -9.34 -7.94 13.39
CA THR A 146 -9.54 -9.14 14.22
C THR A 146 -10.79 -9.00 15.08
N TRP A 147 -11.10 -7.78 15.53
CA TRP A 147 -12.32 -7.51 16.29
C TRP A 147 -13.59 -7.51 15.41
N LEU A 148 -13.55 -6.88 14.23
CA LEU A 148 -14.69 -6.81 13.30
C LEU A 148 -14.95 -8.12 12.54
N MET A 149 -13.88 -8.86 12.23
CA MET A 149 -13.91 -10.05 11.40
C MET A 149 -13.03 -11.14 12.03
N PRO A 150 -13.42 -11.69 13.18
CA PRO A 150 -12.64 -12.72 13.86
C PRO A 150 -12.41 -13.92 12.93
N LEU A 151 -11.18 -14.42 12.92
CA LEU A 151 -10.81 -15.67 12.26
C LEU A 151 -10.56 -16.72 13.32
N ASP A 152 -11.14 -17.91 13.15
CA ASP A 152 -10.89 -19.02 14.03
C ASP A 152 -9.55 -19.70 13.70
N GLY A 153 -8.74 -19.90 14.73
CA GLY A 153 -7.45 -20.60 14.63
C GLY A 153 -6.23 -19.70 14.47
N VAL A 154 -5.09 -20.18 14.98
CA VAL A 154 -3.82 -19.44 15.04
C VAL A 154 -3.20 -19.21 13.65
N GLN A 155 -3.32 -20.18 12.75
CA GLN A 155 -2.75 -20.09 11.39
C GLN A 155 -3.33 -18.94 10.56
N PRO A 156 -4.65 -18.85 10.33
CA PRO A 156 -5.21 -17.77 9.51
C PRO A 156 -5.04 -16.40 10.16
N GLN A 157 -5.01 -16.32 11.49
CA GLN A 157 -4.65 -15.09 12.21
C GLN A 157 -3.20 -14.67 11.99
N LEU A 158 -2.25 -15.61 12.02
CA LEU A 158 -0.83 -15.32 11.78
C LEU A 158 -0.58 -14.84 10.35
N LEU A 159 -1.18 -15.50 9.34
CA LEU A 159 -1.07 -15.05 7.95
C LEU A 159 -1.65 -13.65 7.77
N ARG A 160 -2.80 -13.37 8.39
CA ARG A 160 -3.39 -12.03 8.39
C ARG A 160 -2.44 -11.03 9.06
N ALA A 161 -1.89 -11.34 10.24
CA ALA A 161 -0.98 -10.45 10.95
C ALA A 161 0.26 -10.08 10.12
N ILE A 162 0.87 -11.07 9.45
CA ILE A 162 2.01 -10.84 8.56
C ILE A 162 1.63 -9.87 7.46
N ASN A 163 0.50 -10.11 6.78
CA ASN A 163 0.05 -9.28 5.66
C ASN A 163 -0.31 -7.85 6.10
N GLU A 164 -1.00 -7.72 7.24
CA GLU A 164 -1.50 -6.45 7.75
C GLU A 164 -0.38 -5.56 8.31
N VAL A 165 0.70 -6.13 8.87
CA VAL A 165 1.81 -5.35 9.45
C VAL A 165 2.92 -5.10 8.43
N LEU A 166 3.30 -6.13 7.67
CA LEU A 166 4.47 -6.05 6.78
C LEU A 166 4.20 -5.14 5.57
N HIS A 167 2.96 -5.07 5.10
CA HIS A 167 2.59 -4.26 3.95
C HIS A 167 2.68 -2.74 4.21
N PRO A 168 2.05 -2.15 5.24
CA PRO A 168 2.19 -0.72 5.55
C PRO A 168 3.61 -0.35 6.00
N MET A 169 4.29 -1.22 6.76
CA MET A 169 5.72 -1.05 7.07
C MET A 169 6.56 -0.98 5.80
N GLY A 170 6.33 -1.90 4.87
CA GLY A 170 6.99 -1.94 3.58
C GLY A 170 6.79 -0.70 2.74
N CYS A 171 5.54 -0.27 2.53
CA CYS A 171 5.28 0.96 1.78
C CYS A 171 5.92 2.18 2.45
N ALA A 172 5.90 2.29 3.78
CA ALA A 172 6.57 3.38 4.48
C ALA A 172 8.08 3.43 4.18
N LEU A 173 8.75 2.27 4.16
CA LEU A 173 10.16 2.15 3.82
C LEU A 173 10.43 2.50 2.35
N VAL A 174 9.60 2.02 1.42
CA VAL A 174 9.72 2.34 -0.01
C VAL A 174 9.65 3.85 -0.24
N ILE A 175 8.69 4.53 0.38
CA ILE A 175 8.54 5.98 0.29
C ILE A 175 9.75 6.71 0.89
N TYR A 176 10.24 6.27 2.06
CA TYR A 176 11.43 6.85 2.68
C TYR A 176 12.65 6.78 1.76
N PHE A 177 12.93 5.60 1.19
CA PHE A 177 14.05 5.45 0.26
C PHE A 177 13.84 6.26 -1.02
N GLY A 178 12.62 6.29 -1.57
CA GLY A 178 12.30 7.11 -2.74
C GLY A 178 12.60 8.60 -2.53
N ALA A 179 12.24 9.14 -1.35
CA ALA A 179 12.55 10.52 -0.99
C ALA A 179 14.06 10.79 -0.86
N GLN A 180 14.83 9.84 -0.33
CA GLN A 180 16.29 9.96 -0.19
C GLN A 180 17.02 9.88 -1.55
N PHE A 181 16.57 9.03 -2.47
CA PHE A 181 17.15 8.97 -3.81
C PHE A 181 16.80 10.21 -4.64
N GLY A 182 15.56 10.69 -4.56
CA GLY A 182 15.13 11.90 -5.27
C GLY A 182 15.88 13.16 -4.83
N SER A 183 16.14 13.31 -3.51
CA SER A 183 16.92 14.45 -3.00
C SER A 183 18.39 14.40 -3.42
N LYS A 184 19.02 13.22 -3.44
CA LYS A 184 20.41 13.06 -3.93
C LYS A 184 20.55 13.32 -5.43
N LEU A 185 19.58 12.88 -6.24
CA LEU A 185 19.56 13.15 -7.68
C LEU A 185 19.29 14.63 -7.98
N GLY A 186 18.36 15.26 -7.26
CA GLY A 186 18.10 16.70 -7.37
C GLY A 186 19.29 17.55 -6.98
N ALA A 187 20.01 17.19 -5.89
CA ALA A 187 21.24 17.87 -5.48
C ALA A 187 22.36 17.72 -6.52
N ARG A 188 22.49 16.54 -7.15
CA ARG A 188 23.46 16.33 -8.25
C ARG A 188 23.10 17.11 -9.51
N ALA A 189 21.81 17.21 -9.85
CA ALA A 189 21.37 17.97 -11.03
C ALA A 189 21.50 19.49 -10.81
N GLY A 190 21.23 19.98 -9.60
CA GLY A 190 21.43 21.40 -9.23
C GLY A 190 22.92 21.79 -9.22
N GLY A 191 23.80 20.91 -8.73
CA GLY A 191 25.25 21.15 -8.77
C GLY A 191 25.87 21.17 -10.17
N ILE A 192 25.21 20.58 -11.17
CA ILE A 192 25.64 20.67 -12.59
C ILE A 192 25.14 21.98 -13.23
N ALA A 193 24.09 22.60 -12.69
CA ALA A 193 23.50 23.82 -13.25
C ALA A 193 24.18 25.11 -12.74
N ASP A 194 24.87 25.08 -11.59
CA ASP A 194 25.60 26.23 -11.03
C ASP A 194 27.05 26.36 -11.55
N ASP A 195 27.56 25.38 -12.31
CA ASP A 195 28.92 25.36 -12.87
C ASP A 195 29.02 25.88 -14.33
N ASN A 196 28.01 26.61 -14.82
CA ASN A 196 27.98 27.12 -16.21
C ASN A 196 27.63 28.62 -16.30
#